data_AF-A0A5R8Y487-F1
#
_entry.id   AF-A0A5R8Y487-F1
#
_cell.length_a   1.000
_cell.length_b   1.000
_cell.length_c   1.000
_cell.angle_alpha   90.00
_cell.angle_beta   90.00
_cell.angle_gamma   90.00
#
_symmetry.space_group_name_H-M   'P 1'
#
loop_
_entity.id
_entity.type
_entity.pdbx_description
1 polymer ?
#
loop_
_entity_poly.entity_id
_entity_poly.type
_entity_poly.pdbx_seq_one_letter_code
_entity_poly.pdbx_strand_id
1 'polypeptide(L)'
;MNEIEIHDIKKLVEIPDFSLYIYFTLWILGVILFFIFIFLLYKYFKYRKKDKRKHYYKTLKELDLNDSKNSAYVITKYARLLAISPRDKKLSDELIEELESFKYKKEVAPLSDEVKILFGRFMDNVDV
;
A
#
# COMPACT_ATOMS: atom_id res chain seq x y z
N MET A 1 -28.64 86.15 27.59
CA MET A 1 -27.64 85.06 27.42
C MET A 1 -28.42 83.76 27.51
N ASN A 2 -28.44 82.95 26.46
CA ASN A 2 -29.13 81.67 26.49
C ASN A 2 -28.27 80.65 27.24
N GLU A 3 -28.83 80.06 28.30
CA GLU A 3 -28.17 79.01 29.07
C GLU A 3 -28.11 77.74 28.23
N ILE A 4 -26.91 77.19 28.07
CA ILE A 4 -26.70 75.91 27.39
C ILE A 4 -26.91 74.82 28.43
N GLU A 5 -27.95 73.99 28.26
CA GLU A 5 -28.19 72.81 29.11
C GLU A 5 -27.10 71.77 28.89
N ILE A 6 -26.22 71.63 29.88
CA ILE A 6 -25.16 70.61 29.87
C ILE A 6 -25.80 69.27 30.24
N HIS A 7 -25.88 68.37 29.27
CA HIS A 7 -26.38 67.02 29.47
C HIS A 7 -25.28 66.13 30.06
N ASP A 8 -25.62 65.34 31.07
CA ASP A 8 -24.71 64.42 31.75
C ASP A 8 -24.17 63.34 30.79
N ILE A 9 -22.97 62.84 31.08
CA ILE A 9 -22.30 61.84 30.25
C ILE A 9 -23.07 60.51 30.38
N LYS A 10 -23.45 59.93 29.24
CA LYS A 10 -24.20 58.67 29.21
C LYS A 10 -23.45 57.56 29.97
N LYS A 11 -24.21 56.74 30.69
CA LYS A 11 -23.68 55.55 31.38
C LYS A 11 -22.96 54.63 30.40
N LEU A 12 -21.90 53.98 30.88
CA LEU A 12 -21.19 52.95 30.13
C LEU A 12 -22.16 51.86 29.72
N VAL A 13 -22.19 51.56 28.42
CA VAL A 13 -22.97 50.46 27.85
C VAL A 13 -22.02 49.29 27.69
N GLU A 14 -22.36 48.17 28.31
CA GLU A 14 -21.61 46.93 28.14
C GLU A 14 -21.86 46.39 26.73
N ILE A 15 -20.80 46.29 25.94
CA ILE A 15 -20.84 45.68 24.62
C ILE A 15 -20.43 44.22 24.79
N PRO A 16 -21.31 43.25 24.47
CA PRO A 16 -20.93 41.84 24.55
C PRO A 16 -19.86 41.54 23.49
N ASP A 17 -18.70 41.03 23.93
CA ASP A 17 -17.58 40.64 23.06
C ASP A 17 -17.34 39.12 23.13
N PHE A 18 -17.47 38.46 21.97
CA PHE A 18 -17.25 37.02 21.82
C PHE A 18 -15.94 36.69 21.08
N SER A 19 -15.14 37.68 20.73
CA SER A 19 -13.98 37.52 19.85
C SER A 19 -12.97 36.50 20.38
N LEU A 20 -12.73 36.48 21.69
CA LEU A 20 -11.86 35.50 22.34
C LEU A 20 -12.41 34.07 22.26
N TYR A 21 -13.71 33.90 22.48
CA TYR A 21 -14.35 32.58 22.39
C TYR A 21 -14.27 32.03 20.96
N ILE A 22 -14.54 32.86 19.96
CA ILE A 22 -14.42 32.50 18.54
C ILE A 22 -12.99 32.09 18.21
N TYR A 23 -12.00 32.86 18.68
CA TYR A 23 -10.58 32.56 18.47
C TYR A 23 -10.19 31.18 19.04
N PHE A 24 -10.57 30.89 20.30
CA PHE A 24 -10.27 29.60 20.91
C PHE A 24 -11.01 28.43 20.22
N THR A 25 -12.27 28.62 19.82
CA THR A 25 -13.02 27.61 19.08
C THR A 25 -12.34 27.26 17.75
N LEU A 26 -11.89 28.26 17.00
CA LEU A 26 -11.17 28.03 15.74
C LEU A 26 -9.83 27.31 15.98
N TRP A 27 -9.11 27.68 17.04
CA TRP A 27 -7.87 27.02 17.42
C TRP A 27 -8.08 25.54 17.76
N ILE A 28 -9.07 25.23 18.60
CA ILE A 28 -9.42 23.85 18.96
C ILE A 28 -9.81 23.06 17.72
N LEU A 29 -10.64 23.63 16.85
CA LEU A 29 -11.05 22.98 15.60
C LEU A 29 -9.84 22.71 14.68
N GLY A 30 -8.94 23.68 14.55
CA GLY A 30 -7.71 23.53 13.76
C GLY A 30 -6.81 22.42 14.28
N VAL A 31 -6.65 22.33 15.60
CA VAL A 31 -5.87 21.25 16.24
C VAL A 31 -6.51 19.89 16.00
N ILE A 32 -7.83 19.76 16.13
CA ILE A 32 -8.55 18.52 15.85
C ILE A 32 -8.36 18.08 14.40
N LEU A 33 -8.53 19.00 13.45
CA LEU A 33 -8.33 18.71 12.02
C LEU A 33 -6.88 18.31 11.72
N PHE A 34 -5.91 18.95 12.37
CA PHE A 34 -4.50 18.61 12.22
C PHE A 34 -4.20 17.18 12.70
N PHE A 35 -4.73 16.77 13.85
CA PHE A 35 -4.57 15.40 14.34
C PHE A 35 -5.27 14.37 13.44
N ILE A 36 -6.48 14.68 12.95
CA ILE A 36 -7.17 13.82 11.97
C ILE A 36 -6.32 13.67 10.70
N PHE A 37 -5.75 14.77 10.20
CA PHE A 37 -4.90 14.76 9.02
C PHE A 37 -3.66 13.89 9.22
N ILE A 38 -2.94 14.04 10.35
CA ILE A 38 -1.80 13.19 10.70
C ILE A 38 -2.22 11.72 10.79
N PHE A 39 -3.35 11.43 11.43
CA PHE A 39 -3.86 10.06 11.56
C PHE A 39 -4.16 9.44 10.19
N LEU A 40 -4.80 10.21 9.29
CA LEU A 40 -5.07 9.77 7.93
C LEU A 40 -3.79 9.53 7.14
N LEU A 41 -2.78 10.40 7.26
CA LEU A 41 -1.46 10.19 6.64
C LEU A 41 -0.80 8.92 7.20
N TYR A 42 -0.75 8.76 8.51
CA TYR A 42 -0.18 7.58 9.16
C TYR A 42 -0.87 6.30 8.68
N LYS A 43 -2.22 6.31 8.64
CA LYS A 43 -3.03 5.24 8.09
C LYS A 43 -2.62 4.98 6.63
N TYR A 44 -2.63 6.00 5.79
CA TYR A 44 -2.30 5.84 4.38
C TYR A 44 -0.92 5.20 4.15
N PHE A 45 0.12 5.65 4.85
CA PHE A 45 1.46 5.08 4.74
C PHE A 45 1.59 3.69 5.36
N LYS A 46 0.91 3.41 6.48
CA LYS A 46 0.95 2.11 7.16
C LYS A 46 0.16 1.01 6.43
N TYR A 47 -0.97 1.36 5.82
CA TYR A 47 -1.81 0.44 5.05
C TYR A 47 -1.35 0.32 3.58
N ARG A 48 -0.45 1.19 3.11
CA ARG A 48 0.43 0.95 1.95
C ARG A 48 1.48 -0.15 2.20
N LYS A 49 1.24 -1.08 3.14
CA LYS A 49 2.07 -2.29 3.28
C LYS A 49 2.04 -3.00 1.93
N LYS A 50 3.16 -2.85 1.21
CA LYS A 50 3.49 -3.43 -0.08
C LYS A 50 2.80 -4.78 -0.19
N ASP A 51 1.89 -4.90 -1.13
CA ASP A 51 1.25 -6.15 -1.43
C ASP A 51 2.35 -7.13 -1.87
N LYS A 52 2.84 -7.92 -0.91
CA LYS A 52 3.99 -8.80 -1.11
C LYS A 52 3.67 -9.79 -2.23
N ARG A 53 2.40 -10.17 -2.40
CA ARG A 53 1.94 -11.01 -3.50
C ARG A 53 2.10 -10.29 -4.83
N LYS A 54 1.65 -9.03 -4.92
CA LYS A 54 1.86 -8.21 -6.12
C LYS A 54 3.33 -8.06 -6.48
N HIS A 55 4.20 -7.94 -5.48
CA HIS A 55 5.64 -7.94 -5.70
C HIS A 55 6.15 -9.29 -6.24
N TYR A 56 5.76 -10.42 -5.65
CA TYR A 56 6.16 -11.75 -6.10
C TYR A 56 5.69 -12.05 -7.52
N TYR A 57 4.44 -11.70 -7.83
CA TYR A 57 3.87 -11.87 -9.17
C TYR A 57 4.60 -11.03 -10.20
N LYS A 58 4.90 -9.77 -9.86
CA LYS A 58 5.70 -8.89 -10.73
C LYS A 58 7.10 -9.48 -10.98
N THR A 59 7.77 -9.97 -9.94
CA THR A 59 9.10 -10.60 -10.06
C THR A 59 9.06 -11.82 -10.98
N LEU A 60 8.02 -12.66 -10.92
CA LEU A 60 7.88 -13.80 -11.83
C LEU A 60 7.56 -13.38 -13.27
N LYS A 61 6.76 -12.33 -13.45
CA LYS A 61 6.37 -11.83 -14.78
C LYS A 61 7.52 -11.19 -15.54
N GLU A 62 8.42 -10.50 -14.82
CA GLU A 62 9.58 -9.80 -15.39
C GLU A 62 10.84 -10.69 -15.43
N LEU A 63 10.72 -11.96 -15.03
CA LEU A 63 11.83 -12.90 -14.98
C LEU A 63 12.32 -13.27 -16.37
N ASP A 64 13.63 -13.19 -16.59
CA ASP A 64 14.26 -13.66 -17.81
C ASP A 64 14.44 -15.19 -17.79
N LEU A 65 13.67 -15.88 -18.64
CA LEU A 65 13.68 -17.34 -18.77
C LEU A 65 14.91 -17.89 -19.52
N ASN A 66 15.81 -17.04 -20.03
CA ASN A 66 17.04 -17.48 -20.70
C ASN A 66 18.06 -18.08 -19.73
N ASP A 67 18.10 -17.60 -18.48
CA ASP A 67 18.89 -18.23 -17.42
C ASP A 67 18.05 -19.31 -16.73
N SER A 68 18.09 -20.53 -17.27
CA SER A 68 17.32 -21.68 -16.77
C SER A 68 17.55 -21.95 -15.28
N LYS A 69 18.78 -21.79 -14.81
CA LYS A 69 19.16 -22.11 -13.43
C LYS A 69 18.59 -21.08 -12.47
N ASN A 70 18.87 -19.81 -12.72
CA ASN A 70 18.34 -18.73 -11.90
C ASN A 70 16.81 -18.73 -11.94
N SER A 71 16.22 -18.93 -13.12
CA SER A 71 14.78 -19.03 -13.29
C SER A 71 14.19 -20.14 -12.44
N ALA A 72 14.77 -21.34 -12.45
CA ALA A 72 14.29 -22.45 -11.64
C ALA A 72 14.29 -22.13 -10.13
N TYR A 73 15.33 -21.47 -9.61
CA TYR A 73 15.37 -21.06 -8.20
C TYR A 73 14.34 -19.97 -7.88
N VAL A 74 14.24 -18.95 -8.74
CA VAL A 74 13.32 -17.81 -8.55
C VAL A 74 11.88 -18.27 -8.63
N ILE A 75 11.52 -19.05 -9.65
CA ILE A 75 10.19 -19.62 -9.84
C ILE A 75 9.82 -20.49 -8.66
N THR A 76 10.69 -21.43 -8.24
CA THR A 76 10.44 -22.30 -7.09
C THR A 76 10.14 -21.51 -5.82
N LYS A 77 10.88 -20.43 -5.57
CA LYS A 77 10.70 -19.61 -4.37
C LYS A 77 9.38 -18.84 -4.39
N TYR A 78 9.08 -18.14 -5.47
CA TYR A 78 7.92 -17.24 -5.51
C TYR A 78 6.61 -17.95 -5.86
N ALA A 79 6.65 -19.07 -6.60
CA ALA A 79 5.46 -19.88 -6.87
C ALA A 79 4.84 -20.40 -5.56
N ARG A 80 5.66 -20.95 -4.64
CA ARG A 80 5.21 -21.39 -3.31
C ARG A 80 4.58 -20.26 -2.47
N LEU A 81 5.08 -19.04 -2.63
CA LEU A 81 4.58 -17.87 -1.90
C LEU A 81 3.31 -17.28 -2.50
N LEU A 82 3.05 -17.53 -3.78
CA LEU A 82 1.86 -17.07 -4.49
C LEU A 82 0.70 -18.06 -4.43
N ALA A 83 1.01 -19.36 -4.32
CA ALA A 83 0.04 -20.44 -4.29
C ALA A 83 -0.76 -20.45 -2.98
N ILE A 84 -2.02 -19.99 -3.03
CA ILE A 84 -2.91 -19.94 -1.86
C ILE A 84 -3.96 -21.04 -1.97
N SER A 85 -4.61 -21.15 -3.13
CA SER A 85 -5.68 -22.13 -3.34
C SER A 85 -5.11 -23.56 -3.40
N PRO A 86 -5.91 -24.59 -3.06
CA PRO A 86 -5.48 -25.98 -3.25
C PRO A 86 -5.06 -26.30 -4.69
N ARG A 87 -5.69 -25.64 -5.67
CA ARG A 87 -5.36 -25.78 -7.09
C ARG A 87 -4.02 -25.14 -7.41
N ASP A 88 -3.77 -23.92 -6.93
CA ASP A 88 -2.50 -23.21 -7.15
C ASP A 88 -1.34 -24.01 -6.57
N LYS A 89 -1.54 -24.58 -5.37
CA LYS A 89 -0.54 -25.39 -4.69
C LYS A 89 -0.16 -26.60 -5.52
N LYS A 90 -1.16 -27.35 -6.00
CA LYS A 90 -0.93 -28.51 -6.88
C LYS A 90 -0.17 -28.12 -8.15
N LEU A 91 -0.60 -27.05 -8.83
CA LEU A 91 0.11 -26.53 -10.02
C LEU A 91 1.53 -26.07 -9.70
N SER A 92 1.74 -25.44 -8.54
CA SER A 92 3.06 -25.01 -8.11
C SER A 92 3.98 -26.19 -7.80
N ASP A 93 3.46 -27.26 -7.20
CA ASP A 93 4.23 -28.46 -6.88
C ASP A 93 4.64 -29.20 -8.16
N GLU A 94 3.70 -29.39 -9.10
CA GLU A 94 3.98 -29.94 -10.43
C GLU A 94 5.07 -29.13 -11.16
N LEU A 95 4.96 -27.79 -11.15
CA LEU A 95 5.95 -26.91 -11.75
C LEU A 95 7.33 -27.03 -11.07
N ILE A 96 7.36 -27.15 -9.76
CA ILE A 96 8.61 -27.22 -8.99
C ILE A 96 9.32 -28.56 -9.23
N GLU A 97 8.57 -29.65 -9.34
CA GLU A 97 9.12 -30.98 -9.61
C GLU A 97 9.90 -30.99 -10.94
N GLU A 98 9.33 -30.42 -12.00
CA GLU A 98 10.01 -30.28 -13.29
C GLU A 98 11.27 -29.39 -13.20
N LEU A 99 11.18 -28.31 -12.41
CA LEU A 99 12.29 -27.36 -12.23
C LEU A 99 13.45 -27.92 -11.39
N GLU A 100 13.27 -28.98 -10.60
CA GLU A 100 14.36 -29.60 -9.83
C GLU A 100 15.49 -30.09 -10.74
N SER A 101 15.16 -30.59 -11.94
CA SER A 101 16.14 -31.11 -12.89
C SER A 101 17.13 -30.04 -13.42
N PHE A 102 16.73 -28.76 -13.33
CA PHE A 102 17.49 -27.57 -13.73
C PHE A 102 18.28 -26.97 -12.56
N LYS A 103 17.98 -27.38 -11.33
CA LYS A 103 18.68 -26.94 -10.11
C LYS A 103 19.94 -27.76 -9.91
N TYR A 104 20.92 -27.18 -9.22
CA TYR A 104 22.19 -27.81 -8.80
C TYR A 104 23.20 -28.20 -9.91
N LYS A 105 22.81 -28.31 -11.18
CA LYS A 105 23.76 -28.53 -12.29
C LYS A 105 24.60 -27.27 -12.57
N LYS A 106 25.85 -27.48 -12.99
CA LYS A 106 26.78 -26.37 -13.32
C LYS A 106 26.41 -25.72 -14.64
N GLU A 107 26.17 -26.55 -15.65
CA GLU A 107 25.59 -26.13 -16.93
C GLU A 107 24.22 -26.78 -17.10
N VAL A 108 23.28 -25.99 -17.61
CA VAL A 108 21.88 -26.38 -17.66
C VAL A 108 21.36 -26.06 -19.05
N ALA A 109 20.61 -27.00 -19.62
CA ALA A 109 19.93 -26.77 -20.89
C ALA A 109 18.89 -25.62 -20.75
N PRO A 110 18.52 -24.97 -21.86
CA PRO A 110 17.38 -24.07 -21.89
C PRO A 110 16.13 -24.75 -21.32
N LEU A 111 15.27 -23.99 -20.64
CA LEU A 111 13.98 -24.50 -20.16
C LEU A 111 13.20 -25.12 -21.33
N SER A 112 12.70 -26.34 -21.13
CA SER A 112 11.86 -27.00 -22.12
C SER A 112 10.57 -26.19 -22.32
N ASP A 113 9.98 -26.31 -23.51
CA ASP A 113 8.74 -25.60 -23.80
C ASP A 113 7.58 -26.09 -22.93
N GLU A 114 7.60 -27.34 -22.48
CA GLU A 114 6.68 -27.90 -21.51
C GLU A 114 6.70 -27.13 -20.18
N VAL A 115 7.90 -26.86 -19.65
CA VAL A 115 8.06 -26.10 -18.40
C VAL A 115 7.57 -24.65 -18.57
N LYS A 116 7.83 -24.03 -19.73
CA LYS A 116 7.32 -22.68 -20.02
C LYS A 116 5.80 -22.64 -20.09
N ILE A 117 5.17 -23.64 -20.72
CA ILE A 117 3.71 -23.78 -20.78
C ILE A 117 3.13 -23.97 -19.38
N LEU A 118 3.74 -24.84 -18.56
CA LEU A 118 3.31 -25.08 -17.19
C LEU A 118 3.44 -23.83 -16.33
N PHE A 119 4.54 -23.09 -16.46
CA PHE A 119 4.74 -21.79 -15.81
C PHE A 119 3.69 -20.77 -16.24
N GLY A 120 3.38 -20.67 -17.55
CA GLY A 120 2.32 -19.79 -18.05
C GLY A 120 0.96 -20.12 -17.45
N ARG A 121 0.58 -21.41 -17.43
CA ARG A 121 -0.67 -21.87 -16.79
C ARG A 121 -0.74 -21.53 -15.31
N PHE A 122 0.38 -21.66 -14.58
CA PHE A 122 0.45 -21.26 -13.19
C PHE A 122 0.22 -19.75 -13.05
N MET A 123 0.89 -18.93 -13.86
CA MET A 123 0.75 -17.47 -13.83
C MET A 123 -0.65 -16.97 -14.19
N ASP A 124 -1.36 -17.66 -15.10
CA ASP A 124 -2.75 -17.36 -15.46
C ASP A 124 -3.74 -17.78 -14.37
N ASN A 125 -3.40 -18.79 -13.57
CA ASN A 125 -4.27 -19.30 -12.52
C ASN A 125 -4.21 -18.48 -11.24
N VAL A 126 -3.04 -17.89 -10.94
CA VAL A 126 -2.82 -17.09 -9.73
C VAL A 126 -3.44 -15.70 -9.91
N ASP A 127 -4.46 -15.42 -9.10
CA ASP A 127 -5.09 -14.10 -9.00
C ASP A 127 -4.38 -13.21 -7.95
N VAL A 128 -4.01 -11.97 -8.31
CA VAL A 128 -3.18 -11.04 -7.52
C VAL A 128 -3.69 -9.60 -7.56
#